data_AF-A0A8S2NWB9-F1
#
_entry.id   AF-A0A8S2NWB9-F1
#
_cell.length_a   1.000
_cell.length_b   1.000
_cell.length_c   1.000
_cell.angle_alpha   90.00
_cell.angle_beta   90.00
_cell.angle_gamma   90.00
#
_symmetry.space_group_name_H-M   'P 1'
#
loop_
_entity.id
_entity.type
_entity.pdbx_description
1 polymer ?
#
loop_
_entity_poly.entity_id
_entity_poly.type
_entity_poly.pdbx_seq_one_letter_code
_entity_poly.pdbx_strand_id
1 'polypeptide(L)'
;MVEQDGLVETGIYRVCCVASDLQKLRTQFDRDYRRGEDMLAQKNVHVAANLLKLFFRELPEPLFSSAYYQQFLSAIQLTDIDNQRVILVKTFELLNSDNRKILLYLFDHLIRVSENSRINMMHLDNIAVVFGPTLMRPSKLMIANSASNQPSSASGSVMATDLDQMSSELQGSMYQCQVVLACLKLRQNGMLK
;
A
#
# COMPACT_ATOMS: atom_id res chain seq x y z
N MET A 1 -8.22 -18.55 -2.69
CA MET A 1 -7.06 -18.82 -1.83
C MET A 1 -7.01 -17.90 -0.60
N VAL A 2 -6.69 -16.60 -0.68
CA VAL A 2 -6.57 -15.76 0.55
C VAL A 2 -7.86 -15.69 1.37
N GLU A 3 -9.02 -15.54 0.73
CA GLU A 3 -10.30 -15.56 1.47
C GLU A 3 -10.75 -16.96 1.89
N GLN A 4 -10.22 -18.00 1.27
CA GLN A 4 -10.57 -19.39 1.60
C GLN A 4 -9.75 -19.88 2.79
N ASP A 5 -8.45 -19.62 2.77
CA ASP A 5 -7.48 -20.22 3.71
C ASP A 5 -6.79 -19.17 4.60
N GLY A 6 -6.75 -17.91 4.17
CA GLY A 6 -5.96 -16.85 4.81
C GLY A 6 -6.70 -16.08 5.90
N LEU A 7 -8.02 -16.20 6.00
CA LEU A 7 -8.80 -15.46 7.01
C LEU A 7 -8.48 -15.87 8.45
N VAL A 8 -8.02 -17.11 8.64
CA VAL A 8 -7.62 -17.66 9.95
C VAL A 8 -6.09 -17.76 10.12
N GLU A 9 -5.32 -17.40 9.09
CA GLU A 9 -3.87 -17.52 9.10
C GLU A 9 -3.25 -16.32 9.83
N THR A 10 -2.54 -16.59 10.93
CA THR A 10 -1.92 -15.55 11.75
C THR A 10 -0.95 -14.69 10.95
N GLY A 11 -1.17 -13.38 10.97
CA GLY A 11 -0.32 -12.40 10.32
C GLY A 11 -0.38 -12.45 8.79
N ILE A 12 -1.49 -12.91 8.20
CA ILE A 12 -1.71 -12.81 6.76
C ILE A 12 -1.40 -11.40 6.24
N TYR A 13 -0.74 -11.30 5.08
CA TYR A 13 -0.11 -10.09 4.53
C TYR A 13 1.09 -9.52 5.29
N ARG A 14 1.19 -9.67 6.61
CA ARG A 14 2.35 -9.20 7.39
C ARG A 14 3.54 -10.14 7.30
N VAL A 15 3.31 -11.44 7.40
CA VAL A 15 4.36 -12.47 7.37
C VAL A 15 4.94 -12.56 5.95
N CYS A 16 6.27 -12.52 5.85
CA CYS A 16 7.00 -12.69 4.60
C CYS A 16 7.08 -14.18 4.24
N CYS A 17 6.81 -14.51 2.98
CA CYS A 17 7.13 -15.84 2.46
C CYS A 17 8.63 -15.95 2.10
N VAL A 18 9.06 -17.16 1.74
CA VAL A 18 10.41 -17.39 1.24
C VAL A 18 10.59 -16.63 -0.09
N ALA A 19 11.60 -15.77 -0.16
CA ALA A 19 11.83 -14.89 -1.31
C ALA A 19 12.07 -15.66 -2.62
N SER A 20 12.77 -16.80 -2.56
CA SER A 20 13.03 -17.64 -3.72
C SER A 20 11.76 -18.28 -4.28
N ASP A 21 10.81 -18.69 -3.42
CA ASP A 21 9.50 -19.19 -3.85
C ASP A 21 8.68 -18.10 -4.54
N LEU A 22 8.68 -16.88 -3.97
CA LEU A 22 7.98 -15.74 -4.54
C LEU A 22 8.51 -15.39 -5.93
N GLN A 23 9.84 -15.34 -6.10
CA GLN A 23 10.45 -15.01 -7.39
C GLN A 23 10.25 -16.09 -8.44
N LYS A 24 10.30 -17.37 -8.05
CA LYS A 24 9.95 -18.49 -8.94
C LYS A 24 8.50 -18.38 -9.41
N LEU A 25 7.57 -18.09 -8.49
CA LEU A 25 6.16 -17.99 -8.81
C LEU A 25 5.86 -16.79 -9.72
N ARG A 26 6.43 -15.63 -9.39
CA ARG A 26 6.37 -14.41 -10.23
C ARG A 26 6.84 -14.71 -11.65
N THR A 27 8.05 -15.28 -11.78
CA THR A 27 8.62 -15.63 -13.08
C THR A 27 7.73 -16.61 -13.85
N GLN A 28 7.04 -17.51 -13.14
CA GLN A 28 6.12 -18.44 -13.77
C GLN A 28 4.87 -17.73 -14.30
N PHE A 29 4.27 -16.81 -13.54
CA PHE A 29 3.15 -15.99 -14.01
C PHE A 29 3.53 -15.10 -15.21
N ASP A 30 4.73 -14.51 -15.20
CA ASP A 30 5.23 -13.68 -16.31
C ASP A 30 5.41 -14.49 -17.61
N ARG A 31 5.65 -15.80 -17.50
CA ARG A 31 5.88 -16.69 -18.64
C ARG A 31 4.60 -17.38 -19.12
N ASP A 32 3.80 -17.89 -18.19
CA ASP A 32 2.61 -18.69 -18.45
C ASP A 32 1.65 -18.62 -17.25
N TYR A 33 0.55 -17.91 -17.46
CA TYR A 33 -0.49 -17.71 -16.46
C TYR A 33 -1.05 -19.02 -15.89
N ARG A 34 -1.32 -20.03 -16.73
CA ARG A 34 -1.96 -21.29 -16.29
C ARG A 34 -1.01 -22.08 -15.39
N ARG A 35 0.25 -22.19 -15.79
CA ARG A 35 1.27 -22.82 -14.94
C ARG A 35 1.53 -22.04 -13.66
N GLY A 36 1.41 -20.72 -13.70
CA GLY A 36 1.48 -19.87 -12.50
C GLY A 36 0.35 -20.18 -11.52
N GLU A 37 -0.89 -20.32 -12.03
CA GLU A 37 -2.06 -20.70 -11.26
C GLU A 37 -1.91 -22.10 -10.63
N ASP A 38 -1.51 -23.10 -11.42
CA ASP A 38 -1.25 -24.47 -10.94
C ASP A 38 -0.18 -24.50 -9.83
N MET A 39 0.89 -23.72 -10.02
CA MET A 39 1.97 -23.61 -9.04
C MET A 39 1.49 -22.89 -7.77
N LEU A 40 0.67 -21.85 -7.90
CA LEU A 40 0.12 -21.10 -6.77
C LEU A 40 -0.80 -21.98 -5.92
N ALA A 41 -1.64 -22.81 -6.54
CA ALA A 41 -2.55 -23.72 -5.84
C ALA A 41 -1.84 -24.71 -4.90
N GLN A 42 -0.54 -24.96 -5.12
CA GLN A 42 0.29 -25.84 -4.29
C GLN A 42 1.08 -25.09 -3.21
N LYS A 43 0.94 -23.76 -3.11
CA LYS A 43 1.70 -22.92 -2.16
C LYS A 43 0.84 -22.53 -0.95
N ASN A 44 1.51 -22.26 0.16
CA ASN A 44 0.86 -21.67 1.35
C ASN A 44 0.30 -20.27 1.01
N VAL A 45 -0.80 -19.91 1.67
CA VAL A 45 -1.48 -18.61 1.56
C VAL A 45 -0.58 -17.38 1.73
N HIS A 46 0.50 -17.44 2.54
CA HIS A 46 1.47 -16.36 2.66
C HIS A 46 2.18 -16.07 1.32
N VAL A 47 2.40 -17.08 0.48
CA VAL A 47 3.00 -16.87 -0.86
C VAL A 47 2.03 -16.11 -1.76
N ALA A 48 0.73 -16.48 -1.76
CA ALA A 48 -0.30 -15.72 -2.49
C ALA A 48 -0.38 -14.27 -2.02
N ALA A 49 -0.41 -14.06 -0.70
CA ALA A 49 -0.51 -12.72 -0.11
C ALA A 49 0.70 -11.86 -0.48
N ASN A 50 1.90 -12.43 -0.46
CA ASN A 50 3.11 -11.71 -0.85
C ASN A 50 3.18 -11.46 -2.36
N LEU A 51 2.69 -12.37 -3.20
CA LEU A 51 2.59 -12.15 -4.65
C LEU A 51 1.63 -11.02 -4.98
N LEU A 52 0.46 -10.95 -4.32
CA LEU A 52 -0.49 -9.86 -4.52
C LEU A 52 0.11 -8.50 -4.14
N LYS A 53 0.81 -8.41 -3.00
CA LYS A 53 1.53 -7.19 -2.60
C LYS A 53 2.60 -6.83 -3.63
N LEU A 54 3.35 -7.81 -4.12
CA LEU A 54 4.40 -7.60 -5.10
C LEU A 54 3.83 -7.02 -6.41
N PHE A 55 2.72 -7.59 -6.89
CA PHE A 55 2.03 -7.13 -8.09
C PHE A 55 1.71 -5.63 -8.01
N PHE A 56 1.05 -5.17 -6.95
CA PHE A 56 0.71 -3.74 -6.79
C PHE A 56 1.94 -2.84 -6.63
N ARG A 57 2.98 -3.34 -5.97
CA ARG A 57 4.23 -2.60 -5.79
C ARG A 57 4.99 -2.42 -7.10
N GLU A 58 4.93 -3.39 -8.01
CA GLU A 58 5.64 -3.40 -9.29
C GLU A 58 4.88 -2.75 -10.45
N LEU A 59 3.62 -2.34 -10.25
CA LEU A 59 2.89 -1.59 -11.27
C LEU A 59 3.70 -0.36 -11.74
N PRO A 60 3.70 -0.05 -13.06
CA PRO A 60 4.38 1.15 -13.56
C PRO A 60 3.91 2.44 -12.88
N GLU A 61 2.62 2.52 -12.57
CA GLU A 61 1.99 3.59 -11.79
C GLU A 61 1.33 3.00 -10.52
N PRO A 62 1.49 3.61 -9.34
CA PRO A 62 0.80 3.14 -8.14
C PRO A 62 -0.72 3.27 -8.27
N LEU A 63 -1.48 2.42 -7.57
CA LEU A 63 -2.95 2.46 -7.62
C LEU A 63 -3.51 3.80 -7.12
N PHE A 64 -2.94 4.31 -6.03
CA PHE A 64 -3.12 5.71 -5.63
C PHE A 64 -2.19 6.58 -6.49
N SER A 65 -2.61 6.80 -7.74
CA SER A 65 -1.88 7.53 -8.79
C SER A 65 -0.97 8.63 -8.23
N SER A 66 0.28 8.66 -8.71
CA SER A 66 1.28 9.64 -8.30
C SER A 66 0.81 11.09 -8.46
N ALA A 67 -0.16 11.35 -9.36
CA ALA A 67 -0.74 12.67 -9.58
C ALA A 67 -1.51 13.21 -8.36
N TYR A 68 -2.13 12.33 -7.57
CA TYR A 68 -2.96 12.71 -6.42
C TYR A 68 -2.28 12.39 -5.07
N TYR A 69 -1.07 11.84 -5.09
CA TYR A 69 -0.32 11.43 -3.92
C TYR A 69 -0.24 12.54 -2.84
N GLN A 70 0.10 13.77 -3.23
CA GLN A 70 0.17 14.90 -2.30
C GLN A 70 -1.19 15.30 -1.75
N GLN A 71 -2.25 15.26 -2.56
CA GLN A 71 -3.59 15.59 -2.08
C GLN A 71 -4.05 14.61 -0.99
N PHE A 72 -3.77 13.31 -1.16
CA PHE A 72 -4.04 12.31 -0.14
C PHE A 72 -3.26 12.58 1.16
N LEU A 73 -1.95 12.86 1.05
CA LEU A 73 -1.11 13.17 2.20
C LEU A 73 -1.56 14.42 2.94
N SER A 74 -1.83 15.52 2.22
CA SER A 74 -2.30 16.75 2.85
C SER A 74 -3.66 16.58 3.51
N ALA A 75 -4.55 15.75 2.95
CA ALA A 75 -5.84 15.46 3.56
C ALA A 75 -5.69 14.77 4.93
N ILE A 76 -4.73 13.85 5.07
CA ILE A 76 -4.54 13.11 6.32
C ILE A 76 -3.99 13.97 7.46
N GLN A 77 -3.40 15.12 7.12
CA GLN A 77 -2.85 16.09 8.07
C GLN A 77 -3.88 17.09 8.60
N LEU A 78 -5.10 17.10 8.05
CA LEU A 78 -6.16 18.00 8.51
C LEU A 78 -6.66 17.59 9.90
N THR A 79 -6.82 18.58 10.77
CA THR A 79 -7.39 18.40 12.12
C THR A 79 -8.91 18.27 12.09
N ASP A 80 -9.57 18.89 11.13
CA ASP A 80 -11.00 18.74 10.87
C ASP A 80 -11.28 17.43 10.13
N ILE A 81 -11.82 16.46 10.87
CA ILE A 81 -12.11 15.10 10.40
C ILE A 81 -13.20 15.10 9.31
N ASP A 82 -14.17 16.01 9.37
CA ASP A 82 -15.22 16.08 8.36
C ASP A 82 -14.65 16.58 7.03
N ASN A 83 -13.82 17.62 7.09
CA ASN A 83 -13.15 18.14 5.90
C ASN A 83 -12.12 17.14 5.33
N GLN A 84 -11.33 16.48 6.20
CA GLN A 84 -10.45 15.37 5.83
C GLN A 84 -11.20 14.31 5.02
N ARG A 85 -12.33 13.84 5.55
CA ARG A 85 -13.18 12.85 4.90
C ARG A 85 -13.66 13.31 3.54
N VAL A 86 -14.18 14.53 3.44
CA VAL A 86 -14.69 15.09 2.17
C VAL A 86 -13.59 15.14 1.12
N ILE A 87 -12.39 15.58 1.50
CA ILE A 87 -11.24 15.66 0.58
C ILE A 87 -10.80 14.26 0.15
N LEU A 88 -10.68 13.31 1.08
CA LEU A 88 -10.29 11.94 0.75
C LEU A 88 -11.27 11.27 -0.24
N VAL A 89 -12.57 11.45 -0.04
CA VAL A 89 -13.60 10.93 -0.97
C VAL A 89 -13.45 11.58 -2.34
N LYS A 90 -13.38 12.91 -2.40
CA LYS A 90 -13.21 13.64 -3.67
C LYS A 90 -11.94 13.25 -4.40
N THR A 91 -10.81 13.16 -3.70
CA THR A 91 -9.53 12.75 -4.30
C THR A 91 -9.57 11.31 -4.77
N PHE A 92 -10.25 10.41 -4.05
CA PHE A 92 -10.48 9.04 -4.51
C PHE A 92 -11.31 8.99 -5.80
N GLU A 93 -12.34 9.84 -5.92
CA GLU A 93 -13.16 9.96 -7.14
C GLU A 93 -12.37 10.49 -8.35
N LEU A 94 -11.28 11.23 -8.14
CA LEU A 94 -10.41 11.71 -9.22
C LEU A 94 -9.51 10.62 -9.80
N LEU A 95 -9.28 9.50 -9.10
CA LEU A 95 -8.54 8.37 -9.66
C LEU A 95 -9.26 7.83 -10.90
N ASN A 96 -8.53 7.22 -11.84
CA ASN A 96 -9.17 6.63 -13.01
C ASN A 96 -10.14 5.49 -12.62
N SER A 97 -11.12 5.17 -13.48
CA SER A 97 -12.18 4.21 -13.14
C SER A 97 -11.64 2.81 -12.81
N ASP A 98 -10.55 2.38 -13.43
CA ASP A 98 -10.03 1.03 -13.26
C ASP A 98 -9.30 0.90 -11.92
N ASN A 99 -8.46 1.90 -11.57
CA ASN A 99 -7.81 1.99 -10.27
C ASN A 99 -8.84 2.01 -9.13
N ARG A 100 -9.92 2.78 -9.26
CA ARG A 100 -10.99 2.81 -8.25
C ARG A 100 -11.64 1.44 -8.08
N LYS A 101 -12.02 0.77 -9.16
CA LYS A 101 -12.63 -0.58 -9.10
C LYS A 101 -11.70 -1.59 -8.41
N ILE A 102 -10.42 -1.57 -8.77
CA ILE A 102 -9.41 -2.45 -8.16
C ILE A 102 -9.25 -2.13 -6.67
N LEU A 103 -9.15 -0.85 -6.31
CA LEU A 103 -9.02 -0.42 -4.91
C LEU A 103 -10.25 -0.79 -4.08
N LEU A 104 -11.47 -0.59 -4.59
CA LEU A 104 -12.69 -0.96 -3.88
C LEU A 104 -12.77 -2.47 -3.65
N TYR A 105 -12.46 -3.27 -4.67
CA TYR A 105 -12.41 -4.73 -4.54
C TYR A 105 -11.36 -5.17 -3.51
N LEU A 106 -10.16 -4.56 -3.56
CA LEU A 106 -9.11 -4.81 -2.60
C LEU A 106 -9.52 -4.39 -1.17
N PHE A 107 -10.16 -3.24 -1.00
CA PHE A 107 -10.63 -2.78 0.31
C PHE A 107 -11.68 -3.70 0.89
N ASP A 108 -12.63 -4.17 0.08
CA ASP A 108 -13.63 -5.14 0.53
C ASP A 108 -12.96 -6.43 1.01
N HIS A 109 -11.95 -6.90 0.29
CA HIS A 109 -11.15 -8.06 0.70
C HIS A 109 -10.43 -7.81 2.03
N LEU A 110 -9.73 -6.68 2.16
CA LEU A 110 -8.97 -6.33 3.36
C LEU A 110 -9.86 -6.10 4.58
N ILE A 111 -11.06 -5.55 4.40
CA ILE A 111 -12.06 -5.42 5.46
C ILE A 111 -12.47 -6.81 5.96
N ARG A 112 -12.78 -7.76 5.06
CA ARG A 112 -13.09 -9.16 5.44
C ARG A 112 -11.96 -9.84 6.21
N VAL A 113 -10.71 -9.60 5.84
CA VAL A 113 -9.54 -10.07 6.60
C VAL A 113 -9.55 -9.47 8.02
N SER A 114 -9.82 -8.17 8.13
CA SER A 114 -9.85 -7.47 9.43
C SER A 114 -10.99 -7.89 10.36
N GLU A 115 -12.12 -8.33 9.81
CA GLU A 115 -13.25 -8.87 10.58
C GLU A 115 -12.85 -10.15 11.34
N ASN A 116 -11.85 -10.87 10.84
CA ASN A 116 -11.27 -12.07 11.47
C ASN A 116 -10.04 -11.76 12.34
N SER A 117 -9.79 -10.49 12.66
CA SER A 117 -8.60 -10.02 13.41
C SER A 117 -8.39 -10.67 14.76
N ARG A 118 -9.43 -11.20 15.41
CA ARG A 118 -9.31 -11.97 16.65
C ARG A 118 -8.52 -13.28 16.49
N ILE A 119 -8.47 -13.82 15.27
CA ILE A 119 -7.79 -15.07 14.93
C ILE A 119 -6.50 -14.76 14.19
N ASN A 120 -6.59 -14.04 13.08
CA ASN A 120 -5.43 -13.77 12.23
C ASN A 120 -4.52 -12.63 12.75
N MET A 121 -4.91 -11.91 13.81
CA MET A 121 -4.16 -10.80 14.42
C MET A 121 -3.93 -9.57 13.50
N MET A 122 -4.73 -9.42 12.44
CA MET A 122 -4.61 -8.34 11.46
C MET A 122 -5.80 -7.37 11.52
N HIS A 123 -5.77 -6.41 12.44
CA HIS A 123 -6.70 -5.27 12.44
C HIS A 123 -6.48 -4.34 11.24
N LEU A 124 -7.43 -3.45 10.94
CA LEU A 124 -7.31 -2.47 9.85
C LEU A 124 -6.02 -1.64 9.96
N ASP A 125 -5.61 -1.25 11.17
CA ASP A 125 -4.36 -0.52 11.39
C ASP A 125 -3.13 -1.34 10.95
N ASN A 126 -3.08 -2.63 11.31
CA ASN A 126 -1.99 -3.53 10.90
C ASN A 126 -1.98 -3.76 9.38
N ILE A 127 -3.15 -3.87 8.77
CA ILE A 127 -3.29 -4.02 7.32
C ILE A 127 -2.80 -2.74 6.62
N ALA A 128 -3.19 -1.57 7.12
CA ALA A 128 -2.82 -0.29 6.54
C ALA A 128 -1.30 -0.06 6.57
N VAL A 129 -0.62 -0.50 7.62
CA VAL A 129 0.86 -0.48 7.70
C VAL A 129 1.49 -1.29 6.56
N VAL A 130 0.91 -2.43 6.20
CA VAL A 130 1.42 -3.26 5.11
C VAL A 130 1.08 -2.66 3.74
N PHE A 131 -0.14 -2.15 3.58
CA PHE A 131 -0.65 -1.72 2.28
C PHE A 131 -0.35 -0.26 1.93
N GLY A 132 -0.05 0.61 2.89
CA GLY A 132 0.40 2.00 2.66
C GLY A 132 1.52 2.10 1.61
N PRO A 133 2.73 1.57 1.90
CA PRO A 133 3.85 1.58 0.95
C PRO A 133 3.67 0.63 -0.24
N THR A 134 2.70 -0.30 -0.17
CA THR A 134 2.39 -1.21 -1.29
C THR A 134 1.57 -0.50 -2.37
N LEU A 135 0.62 0.34 -1.98
CA LEU A 135 -0.35 0.97 -2.89
C LEU A 135 0.02 2.40 -3.28
N MET A 136 0.88 3.05 -2.50
CA MET A 136 1.30 4.43 -2.70
C MET A 136 2.82 4.50 -2.86
N ARG A 137 3.28 5.39 -3.75
CA ARG A 137 4.71 5.71 -3.92
C ARG A 137 4.87 7.20 -4.13
N PRO A 138 5.90 7.85 -3.53
CA PRO A 138 6.23 9.23 -3.89
C PRO A 138 6.52 9.32 -5.39
N SER A 139 6.12 10.42 -6.03
CA SER A 139 6.45 10.63 -7.44
C SER A 139 7.96 10.87 -7.58
N LYS A 140 8.56 10.36 -8.66
CA LYS A 140 10.00 10.58 -8.94
C LYS A 140 10.37 12.07 -9.00
N LEU A 141 9.44 12.91 -9.48
CA LEU A 141 9.61 14.37 -9.53
C LEU A 141 9.67 14.99 -8.13
N MET A 142 8.90 14.47 -7.17
CA MET A 142 9.01 14.94 -5.78
C MET A 142 10.34 14.57 -5.17
N ILE A 143 10.81 13.34 -5.37
CA ILE A 143 12.13 12.90 -4.87
C ILE A 143 13.25 13.77 -5.46
N ALA A 144 13.15 14.11 -6.75
CA ALA A 144 14.11 14.99 -7.42
C ALA A 144 14.08 16.43 -6.86
N ASN A 145 12.89 17.00 -6.60
CA ASN A 145 12.76 18.34 -6.03
C ASN A 145 13.24 18.43 -4.58
N SER A 146 13.09 17.36 -3.79
CA SER A 146 13.69 17.26 -2.45
C SER A 146 15.21 17.25 -2.50
N ALA A 147 15.81 16.68 -3.56
CA ALA A 147 17.25 16.64 -3.76
C ALA A 147 17.83 17.93 -4.37
N SER A 148 17.04 18.73 -5.09
CA SER A 148 17.51 19.94 -5.80
C SER A 148 17.51 21.23 -4.96
N ASN A 149 17.00 21.19 -3.72
CA ASN A 149 16.95 22.37 -2.83
C ASN A 149 18.20 22.55 -1.94
N GLN A 150 19.33 21.90 -2.28
CA GLN A 150 20.62 22.11 -1.60
C GLN A 150 21.35 23.31 -2.25
N PRO A 151 21.59 24.42 -1.53
CA PRO A 151 22.54 25.43 -1.99
C PRO A 151 23.94 24.81 -1.97
N SER A 152 24.64 24.87 -3.10
CA SER A 152 26.03 24.46 -3.24
C SER A 152 26.93 25.36 -2.37
N SER A 153 27.17 24.98 -1.12
CA SER A 153 28.29 25.48 -0.31
C SER A 153 28.94 24.35 0.47
N ALA A 154 30.26 24.30 0.35
CA ALA A 154 31.15 23.19 0.67
C ALA A 154 31.16 22.71 2.13
N SER A 155 31.47 21.41 2.26
CA SER A 155 32.19 20.75 3.35
C SER A 155 31.61 20.84 4.76
N GLY A 156 30.90 19.79 5.17
CA GLY A 156 30.78 19.41 6.58
C GLY A 156 29.38 19.05 7.09
N SER A 157 28.63 18.15 6.43
CA SER A 157 27.45 17.52 7.04
C SER A 157 26.92 16.34 6.22
N VAL A 158 27.58 15.18 6.27
CA VAL A 158 27.01 13.96 5.65
C VAL A 158 26.06 13.23 6.62
N MET A 159 26.29 13.35 7.93
CA MET A 159 25.48 12.65 8.96
C MET A 159 24.12 13.31 9.26
N ALA A 160 24.01 14.65 9.22
CA ALA A 160 22.74 15.31 9.55
C ALA A 160 21.72 15.19 8.40
N THR A 161 22.20 15.19 7.15
CA THR A 161 21.35 14.96 5.97
C THR A 161 20.74 13.56 5.96
N ASP A 162 21.46 12.54 6.44
CA ASP A 162 20.96 11.16 6.50
C ASP A 162 19.85 10.99 7.57
N LEU A 163 19.97 11.67 8.71
CA LEU A 163 18.95 11.65 9.77
C LEU A 163 17.67 12.39 9.36
N ASP A 164 17.81 13.56 8.73
CA ASP A 164 16.67 14.33 8.23
C ASP A 164 15.95 13.61 7.09
N GLN A 165 16.72 12.97 6.20
CA GLN A 165 16.16 12.17 5.10
C GLN A 165 15.44 10.92 5.62
N MET A 166 16.03 10.19 6.57
CA MET A 166 15.39 9.03 7.20
C MET A 166 14.11 9.43 7.95
N SER A 167 14.10 10.58 8.64
CA SER A 167 12.92 11.13 9.30
C SER A 167 11.80 11.45 8.30
N SER A 168 12.15 12.06 7.17
CA SER A 168 11.21 12.37 6.08
C SER A 168 10.63 11.11 5.42
N GLU A 169 11.44 10.09 5.18
CA GLU A 169 11.01 8.80 4.62
C GLU A 169 10.09 8.04 5.57
N LEU A 170 10.43 8.01 6.88
CA LEU A 170 9.58 7.43 7.93
C LEU A 170 8.23 8.16 8.01
N GLN A 171 8.24 9.48 7.96
CA GLN A 171 7.04 10.30 7.99
C GLN A 171 6.18 10.10 6.73
N GLY A 172 6.80 9.97 5.55
CA GLY A 172 6.11 9.62 4.31
C GLY A 172 5.44 8.25 4.38
N SER A 173 6.14 7.24 4.88
CA SER A 173 5.58 5.90 5.09
C SER A 173 4.41 5.92 6.07
N MET A 174 4.55 6.63 7.19
CA MET A 174 3.48 6.78 8.19
C MET A 174 2.21 7.37 7.57
N TYR A 175 2.33 8.45 6.79
CA TYR A 175 1.16 9.07 6.16
C TYR A 175 0.52 8.20 5.09
N GLN A 176 1.30 7.42 4.31
CA GLN A 176 0.73 6.45 3.37
C GLN A 176 -0.15 5.43 4.08
N CYS A 177 0.31 4.94 5.23
CA CYS A 177 -0.46 4.00 6.06
C CYS A 177 -1.76 4.66 6.56
N GLN A 178 -1.69 5.90 7.02
CA GLN A 178 -2.87 6.63 7.50
C GLN A 178 -3.89 6.90 6.37
N VAL A 179 -3.43 7.22 5.16
CA VAL A 179 -4.30 7.37 3.99
C VAL A 179 -5.05 6.07 3.71
N VAL A 180 -4.33 4.95 3.61
CA VAL A 180 -4.96 3.64 3.36
C VAL A 180 -5.93 3.26 4.48
N LEU A 181 -5.56 3.51 5.75
CA LEU A 181 -6.44 3.28 6.90
C LEU A 181 -7.72 4.11 6.81
N ALA A 182 -7.62 5.40 6.48
CA ALA A 182 -8.78 6.27 6.34
C ALA A 182 -9.68 5.81 5.18
N CYS A 183 -9.11 5.46 4.03
CA CYS A 183 -9.87 4.91 2.91
C CYS A 183 -10.58 3.60 3.28
N LEU A 184 -9.92 2.68 4.00
CA LEU A 184 -10.55 1.45 4.48
C LEU A 184 -11.74 1.74 5.40
N LYS A 185 -11.59 2.65 6.36
CA LYS A 185 -12.68 3.08 7.26
C LYS A 185 -13.83 3.73 6.50
N LEU A 186 -13.53 4.59 5.51
CA LEU A 186 -14.55 5.20 4.66
C LEU A 186 -15.30 4.16 3.82
N ARG A 187 -14.59 3.16 3.27
CA ARG A 187 -15.22 2.05 2.55
C ARG A 187 -16.10 1.21 3.48
N GLN A 188 -15.61 0.85 4.66
CA GLN A 188 -16.37 0.10 5.66
C GLN A 188 -17.68 0.81 6.07
N ASN A 189 -17.66 2.14 6.12
CA ASN A 189 -18.83 2.98 6.42
C ASN A 189 -19.70 3.31 5.18
N GLY A 190 -19.43 2.71 4.02
CA GLY A 190 -20.22 2.90 2.79
C GLY A 190 -20.02 4.24 2.10
N MET A 191 -18.96 4.98 2.44
CA MET A 191 -18.68 6.32 1.92
C MET A 191 -17.82 6.35 0.66
N LEU A 192 -17.04 5.29 0.40
CA LEU A 192 -16.36 5.09 -0.89
C LEU A 192 -17.17 4.12 -1.75
N LYS A 193 -17.54 4.57 -2.96
CA LYS A 193 -18.38 3.84 -3.92
C LYS A 193 -17.68 3.59 -5.24
#